data_AF-A0AAN9YVR5-F1
#
_entry.id   AF-A0AAN9YVR5-F1
#
_cell.length_a   1.000
_cell.length_b   1.000
_cell.length_c   1.000
_cell.angle_alpha   90.00
_cell.angle_beta   90.00
_cell.angle_gamma   90.00
#
_symmetry.space_group_name_H-M   'P 1'
#
loop_
_entity.id
_entity.type
_entity.pdbx_description
1 polymer ?
#
loop_
_entity_poly.entity_id
_entity_poly.type
_entity_poly.pdbx_seq_one_letter_code
_entity_poly.pdbx_strand_id
1 'polypeptide(L)'
;MDEQAIRITEHPKEMASLSPKEQTQLILAQLMEGGQEDDETCKALDKLTKLLNDDAATSKNAQSKDTVTDVIDSECVDTLLSYLDMRQAETVRGHAVLTTSAYLRAAGDRGSQSLKTFFFDRIQRGTYDDYIVAFCVAASVFPIAPEITADIFLTEGFVPSLGPLMRRTWKSKKVETACLEMLNAASMNSLCREAIQKYCTDWLEEVVDQDPSELPKAIHAVEPGVQVTTGSIAMRRHSEAVQNLAAVILAKMRVGTLKLPPTSPPAFENLQWR
;
A
#
# COMPACT_ATOMS: atom_id res chain seq x y z
N MET A 1 7.10 -18.00 -35.24
CA MET A 1 8.26 -18.30 -34.39
C MET A 1 7.87 -17.75 -33.04
N ASP A 2 7.38 -18.62 -32.17
CA ASP A 2 7.10 -18.26 -30.78
C ASP A 2 8.44 -18.12 -30.09
N GLU A 3 8.88 -16.89 -29.93
CA GLU A 3 10.06 -16.55 -29.14
C GLU A 3 9.66 -16.78 -27.68
N GLN A 4 9.93 -17.99 -27.17
CA GLN A 4 9.72 -18.30 -25.76
C GLN A 4 10.56 -17.32 -24.93
N ALA A 5 9.87 -16.52 -24.11
CA ALA A 5 10.46 -15.68 -23.08
C ALA A 5 11.54 -16.47 -22.33
N ILE A 6 12.77 -15.96 -22.29
CA ILE A 6 13.87 -16.61 -21.62
C ILE A 6 13.55 -16.60 -20.12
N ARG A 7 13.21 -17.76 -19.55
CA ARG A 7 12.97 -17.93 -18.12
C ARG A 7 14.31 -17.97 -17.38
N ILE A 8 14.93 -16.80 -17.22
CA ILE A 8 16.30 -16.66 -16.71
C ILE A 8 16.46 -17.27 -15.31
N THR A 9 15.40 -17.28 -14.49
CA THR A 9 15.39 -17.94 -13.18
C THR A 9 15.58 -19.47 -13.24
N GLU A 10 15.36 -20.12 -14.38
CA GLU A 10 15.49 -21.57 -14.60
C GLU A 10 16.92 -22.02 -14.96
N HIS A 11 17.86 -21.08 -15.15
CA HIS A 11 19.28 -21.37 -15.42
C HIS A 11 20.22 -20.89 -14.30
N PRO A 12 20.21 -21.52 -13.09
CA PRO A 12 20.99 -21.09 -11.93
C PRO A 12 22.50 -20.99 -12.17
N LYS A 13 23.05 -21.85 -13.03
CA LYS A 13 24.49 -21.89 -13.33
C LYS A 13 24.93 -20.69 -14.17
N GLU A 14 24.08 -20.25 -15.08
CA GLU A 14 24.35 -19.07 -15.92
C GLU A 14 24.21 -17.80 -15.08
N MET A 15 23.15 -17.70 -14.27
CA MET A 15 23.00 -16.59 -13.31
C MET A 15 24.19 -16.45 -12.35
N ALA A 16 24.72 -17.56 -11.84
CA ALA A 16 25.85 -17.55 -10.91
C ALA A 16 27.17 -17.05 -11.55
N SER A 17 27.27 -17.05 -12.88
CA SER A 17 28.45 -16.55 -13.60
C SER A 17 28.42 -15.03 -13.83
N LEU A 18 27.27 -14.39 -13.61
CA LEU A 18 27.05 -12.97 -13.81
C LEU A 18 27.41 -12.16 -12.57
N SER A 19 27.80 -10.90 -12.76
CA SER A 19 27.97 -9.94 -11.67
C SER A 19 26.63 -9.65 -10.95
N PRO A 20 26.65 -9.18 -9.69
CA PRO A 20 25.43 -8.82 -8.97
C PRO A 20 24.56 -7.78 -9.70
N LYS A 21 25.17 -6.83 -10.42
CA LYS A 21 24.47 -5.84 -11.25
C LYS A 21 23.77 -6.49 -12.43
N GLU A 22 24.46 -7.35 -13.18
CA GLU A 22 23.87 -8.09 -14.31
C GLU A 22 22.74 -9.01 -13.85
N GLN A 23 22.91 -9.71 -12.72
CA GLN A 23 21.84 -10.52 -12.13
C GLN A 23 20.62 -9.65 -11.78
N THR A 24 20.85 -8.48 -11.19
CA THR A 24 19.78 -7.53 -10.84
C THR A 24 19.03 -7.05 -12.09
N GLN A 25 19.74 -6.65 -13.14
CA GLN A 25 19.16 -6.22 -14.41
C GLN A 25 18.32 -7.31 -15.06
N LEU A 26 18.82 -8.55 -15.09
CA LEU A 26 18.08 -9.67 -15.68
C LEU A 26 16.82 -10.02 -14.88
N ILE A 27 16.89 -10.01 -13.55
CA ILE A 27 15.71 -10.26 -12.71
C ILE A 27 14.68 -9.13 -12.89
N LEU A 28 15.10 -7.88 -12.98
CA LEU A 28 14.20 -6.75 -13.23
C LEU A 28 13.56 -6.84 -14.61
N ALA A 29 14.33 -7.15 -15.66
CA ALA A 29 13.80 -7.37 -16.99
C ALA A 29 12.76 -8.51 -17.00
N GLN A 30 13.06 -9.60 -16.27
CA GLN A 30 12.15 -10.73 -16.11
C GLN A 30 10.84 -10.31 -15.40
N LEU A 31 10.90 -9.48 -14.36
CA LEU A 31 9.73 -8.97 -13.65
C LEU A 31 8.92 -7.98 -14.52
N MET A 32 9.59 -7.16 -15.33
CA MET A 32 8.96 -6.19 -16.22
C MET A 32 8.20 -6.83 -17.38
N GLU A 33 8.64 -7.99 -17.86
CA GLU A 33 7.97 -8.73 -18.94
C GLU A 33 6.52 -9.14 -18.55
N GLY A 34 6.29 -9.41 -17.27
CA GLY A 34 5.00 -9.86 -16.76
C GLY A 34 4.58 -11.24 -17.27
N GLY A 35 3.33 -11.64 -16.99
CA GLY A 35 2.77 -12.92 -17.48
C GLY A 35 3.33 -14.20 -16.85
N GLN A 36 4.17 -14.07 -15.82
CA GLN A 36 4.73 -15.18 -15.07
C GLN A 36 3.72 -15.76 -14.08
N GLU A 37 3.89 -17.04 -13.76
CA GLU A 37 3.15 -17.65 -12.67
C GLU A 37 3.57 -17.04 -11.31
N ASP A 38 2.66 -17.07 -10.34
CA ASP A 38 2.88 -16.50 -9.01
C ASP A 38 4.14 -17.08 -8.34
N ASP A 39 4.38 -18.38 -8.47
CA ASP A 39 5.55 -19.07 -7.92
C ASP A 39 6.87 -18.60 -8.56
N GLU A 40 6.87 -18.31 -9.85
CA GLU A 40 8.04 -17.80 -10.58
C GLU A 40 8.33 -16.36 -10.19
N THR A 41 7.27 -15.55 -10.08
CA THR A 41 7.35 -14.16 -9.63
C THR A 41 7.90 -14.09 -8.19
N CYS A 42 7.41 -14.94 -7.28
CA CYS A 42 7.91 -15.02 -5.90
C CYS A 42 9.40 -15.37 -5.86
N LYS A 43 9.86 -16.34 -6.67
CA LYS A 43 11.29 -16.69 -6.77
C LYS A 43 12.14 -15.55 -7.32
N ALA A 44 11.64 -14.79 -8.30
CA ALA A 44 12.34 -13.63 -8.84
C ALA A 44 12.48 -12.53 -7.77
N LEU A 45 11.39 -12.21 -7.06
CA LEU A 45 11.37 -11.26 -5.94
C LEU A 45 12.31 -11.69 -4.80
N ASP A 46 12.37 -12.98 -4.46
CA ASP A 46 13.28 -13.51 -3.43
C ASP A 46 14.76 -13.35 -3.82
N LYS A 47 15.09 -13.64 -5.07
CA LYS A 47 16.46 -13.44 -5.58
C LYS A 47 16.85 -11.97 -5.56
N LEU A 48 15.95 -11.09 -5.99
CA LEU A 48 16.18 -9.63 -5.94
C LEU A 48 16.32 -9.14 -4.49
N THR A 49 15.46 -9.60 -3.59
CA THR A 49 15.53 -9.32 -2.15
C THR A 49 16.89 -9.70 -1.58
N LYS A 50 17.40 -10.88 -1.94
CA LYS A 50 18.71 -11.34 -1.50
C LYS A 50 19.83 -10.43 -2.00
N LEU A 51 19.87 -10.11 -3.29
CA LEU A 51 20.89 -9.23 -3.87
C LEU A 51 20.90 -7.85 -3.21
N LEU A 52 19.73 -7.26 -2.96
CA LEU A 52 19.59 -5.98 -2.27
C LEU A 52 20.06 -6.03 -0.81
N ASN A 53 19.78 -7.13 -0.12
CA ASN A 53 20.23 -7.33 1.26
C ASN A 53 21.74 -7.49 1.37
N ASP A 54 22.33 -8.29 0.47
CA ASP A 54 23.77 -8.51 0.39
C ASP A 54 24.50 -7.19 0.06
N ASP A 55 23.94 -6.39 -0.85
CA ASP A 55 24.42 -5.05 -1.19
C ASP A 55 24.39 -4.08 0.01
N ALA A 56 23.25 -4.01 0.71
CA ALA A 56 23.10 -3.18 1.90
C ALA A 56 24.02 -3.60 3.05
N ALA A 57 24.31 -4.90 3.19
CA ALA A 57 25.24 -5.42 4.19
C ALA A 57 26.70 -5.08 3.84
N THR A 58 27.06 -5.12 2.56
CA THR A 58 28.42 -4.86 2.08
C THR A 58 28.76 -3.37 2.11
N SER A 59 27.79 -2.50 1.78
CA SER A 59 27.94 -1.04 1.79
C SER A 59 28.19 -0.44 3.18
N LYS A 60 27.85 -1.15 4.27
CA LYS A 60 28.17 -0.72 5.64
C LYS A 60 29.65 -0.87 6.00
N ASN A 61 30.39 -1.72 5.28
CA ASN A 61 31.74 -2.14 5.65
C ASN A 61 32.85 -1.56 4.73
N ALA A 62 32.49 -0.94 3.61
CA ALA A 62 33.44 -0.33 2.69
C ALA A 62 32.81 0.85 1.95
N GLN A 63 33.63 1.83 1.56
CA GLN A 63 33.31 2.84 0.54
C GLN A 63 33.15 2.19 -0.85
N SER A 64 32.36 1.12 -0.96
CA SER A 64 32.04 0.50 -2.24
C SER A 64 31.16 1.48 -3.02
N LYS A 65 31.73 2.04 -4.08
CA LYS A 65 30.98 2.83 -5.07
C LYS A 65 30.10 1.96 -5.97
N ASP A 66 30.24 0.64 -5.89
CA ASP A 66 29.55 -0.29 -6.78
C ASP A 66 28.38 -0.92 -6.01
N THR A 67 27.16 -0.39 -6.23
CA THR A 67 25.93 -0.89 -5.59
C THR A 67 24.97 -1.42 -6.65
N VAL A 68 24.28 -2.54 -6.35
CA VAL A 68 23.24 -3.07 -7.24
C VAL A 68 22.09 -2.08 -7.45
N THR A 69 21.93 -1.09 -6.57
CA THR A 69 20.88 -0.07 -6.72
C THR A 69 21.13 0.90 -7.88
N ASP A 70 22.34 0.94 -8.44
CA ASP A 70 22.67 1.82 -9.58
C ASP A 70 22.00 1.41 -10.90
N VAL A 71 21.57 0.15 -11.01
CA VAL A 71 20.87 -0.35 -12.21
C VAL A 71 19.36 -0.36 -12.04
N ILE A 72 18.86 0.19 -10.93
CA ILE A 72 17.42 0.28 -10.62
C ILE A 72 16.96 1.71 -10.92
N ASP A 73 16.42 1.92 -12.12
CA ASP A 73 15.85 3.20 -12.53
C ASP A 73 14.36 3.35 -12.12
N SER A 74 13.72 4.43 -12.54
CA SER A 74 12.32 4.72 -12.19
C SER A 74 11.33 3.68 -12.71
N GLU A 75 11.58 3.07 -13.87
CA GLU A 75 10.71 2.03 -14.44
C GLU A 75 10.86 0.73 -13.65
N CYS A 76 12.08 0.41 -13.22
CA CYS A 76 12.34 -0.70 -12.32
C CYS A 76 11.63 -0.51 -10.97
N VAL A 77 11.68 0.70 -10.41
CA VAL A 77 10.97 1.04 -9.16
C VAL A 77 9.46 0.93 -9.34
N ASP A 78 8.90 1.48 -10.42
CA ASP A 78 7.46 1.41 -10.70
C ASP A 78 6.99 -0.04 -10.82
N THR A 79 7.76 -0.89 -11.51
CA THR A 79 7.49 -2.33 -11.62
C THR A 79 7.51 -3.01 -10.26
N LEU A 80 8.58 -2.80 -9.48
CA LEU A 80 8.75 -3.40 -8.15
C LEU A 80 7.60 -3.03 -7.21
N LEU A 81 7.22 -1.75 -7.17
CA LEU A 81 6.15 -1.27 -6.31
C LEU A 81 4.77 -1.72 -6.80
N SER A 82 4.57 -1.90 -8.11
CA SER A 82 3.31 -2.38 -8.67
C SER A 82 2.94 -3.81 -8.26
N TYR A 83 3.91 -4.63 -7.79
CA TYR A 83 3.60 -5.93 -7.19
C TYR A 83 2.92 -5.86 -5.82
N LEU A 84 2.84 -4.67 -5.21
CA LEU A 84 2.07 -4.43 -3.98
C LEU A 84 0.58 -4.20 -4.26
N ASP A 85 0.17 -4.09 -5.53
CA ASP A 85 -1.22 -3.91 -5.92
C ASP A 85 -2.11 -5.05 -5.40
N MET A 86 -3.27 -4.70 -4.83
CA MET A 86 -4.24 -5.67 -4.30
C MET A 86 -4.76 -6.70 -5.32
N ARG A 87 -4.55 -6.47 -6.62
CA ARG A 87 -4.90 -7.38 -7.71
C ARG A 87 -3.89 -8.51 -7.89
N GLN A 88 -2.70 -8.39 -7.31
CA GLN A 88 -1.71 -9.46 -7.24
C GLN A 88 -2.12 -10.51 -6.20
N ALA A 89 -1.64 -11.74 -6.38
CA ALA A 89 -1.82 -12.78 -5.37
C ALA A 89 -1.22 -12.36 -4.02
N GLU A 90 -1.85 -12.80 -2.93
CA GLU A 90 -1.41 -12.45 -1.57
C GLU A 90 0.04 -12.89 -1.29
N THR A 91 0.43 -14.06 -1.80
CA THR A 91 1.81 -14.57 -1.73
C THR A 91 2.78 -13.62 -2.43
N VAL A 92 2.52 -13.26 -3.70
CA VAL A 92 3.34 -12.33 -4.48
C VAL A 92 3.50 -11.00 -3.76
N ARG A 93 2.41 -10.43 -3.23
CA ARG A 93 2.46 -9.20 -2.44
C ARG A 93 3.35 -9.34 -1.21
N GLY A 94 3.30 -10.46 -0.50
CA GLY A 94 4.17 -10.74 0.65
C GLY A 94 5.65 -10.69 0.28
N HIS A 95 6.04 -11.33 -0.83
CA HIS A 95 7.41 -11.28 -1.35
C HIS A 95 7.78 -9.87 -1.85
N ALA A 96 6.84 -9.14 -2.45
CA ALA A 96 7.05 -7.77 -2.90
C ALA A 96 7.27 -6.80 -1.73
N VAL A 97 6.61 -6.99 -0.59
CA VAL A 97 6.86 -6.20 0.64
C VAL A 97 8.29 -6.41 1.14
N LEU A 98 8.77 -7.66 1.17
CA LEU A 98 10.15 -7.97 1.57
C LEU A 98 11.16 -7.33 0.59
N THR A 99 10.89 -7.42 -0.71
CA THR A 99 11.72 -6.83 -1.75
C THR A 99 11.76 -5.31 -1.63
N THR A 100 10.61 -4.67 -1.40
CA THR A 100 10.49 -3.23 -1.20
C THR A 100 11.27 -2.78 0.04
N SER A 101 11.17 -3.52 1.15
CA SER A 101 11.95 -3.24 2.36
C SER A 101 13.46 -3.34 2.10
N ALA A 102 13.89 -4.37 1.36
CA ALA A 102 15.29 -4.53 0.98
C ALA A 102 15.77 -3.39 0.07
N TYR A 103 14.95 -2.98 -0.91
CA TYR A 103 15.24 -1.87 -1.81
C TYR A 103 15.38 -0.55 -1.06
N LEU A 104 14.41 -0.17 -0.23
CA LEU A 104 14.45 1.08 0.54
C LEU A 104 15.69 1.14 1.43
N ARG A 105 16.08 0.01 2.04
CA ARG A 105 17.30 -0.07 2.85
C ARG A 105 18.57 0.06 2.03
N ALA A 106 18.66 -0.61 0.89
CA ALA A 106 19.86 -0.57 0.03
C ALA A 106 20.03 0.80 -0.65
N ALA A 107 18.93 1.40 -1.11
CA ALA A 107 18.95 2.66 -1.85
C ALA A 107 19.01 3.91 -0.96
N GLY A 108 18.67 3.79 0.34
CA GLY A 108 18.68 4.90 1.30
C GLY A 108 17.81 6.06 0.82
N ASP A 109 18.34 7.29 0.88
CA ASP A 109 17.62 8.51 0.48
C ASP A 109 17.14 8.48 -0.98
N ARG A 110 17.88 7.82 -1.90
CA ARG A 110 17.42 7.63 -3.29
C ARG A 110 16.14 6.82 -3.34
N GLY A 111 16.04 5.78 -2.51
CA GLY A 111 14.84 4.95 -2.38
C GLY A 111 13.65 5.75 -1.85
N SER A 112 13.86 6.55 -0.81
CA SER A 112 12.85 7.45 -0.24
C SER A 112 12.30 8.44 -1.28
N GLN A 113 13.20 9.07 -2.05
CA GLN A 113 12.81 10.00 -3.11
C GLN A 113 12.08 9.29 -4.25
N SER A 114 12.51 8.09 -4.62
CA SER A 114 11.86 7.29 -5.67
C SER A 114 10.44 6.88 -5.28
N LEU A 115 10.23 6.46 -4.03
CA LEU A 115 8.91 6.14 -3.49
C LEU A 115 7.98 7.37 -3.51
N LYS A 116 8.49 8.52 -3.07
CA LYS A 116 7.73 9.79 -3.08
C LYS A 116 7.34 10.19 -4.50
N THR A 117 8.29 10.11 -5.44
CA THR A 117 8.07 10.45 -6.86
C THR A 117 7.03 9.52 -7.48
N PHE A 118 7.21 8.20 -7.33
CA PHE A 118 6.25 7.19 -7.76
C PHE A 118 4.82 7.49 -7.27
N PHE A 119 4.68 7.77 -5.97
CA PHE A 119 3.36 8.01 -5.37
C PHE A 119 2.69 9.24 -6.00
N PHE A 120 3.37 10.38 -6.03
CA PHE A 120 2.75 11.61 -6.53
C PHE A 120 2.55 11.61 -8.04
N ASP A 121 3.43 10.97 -8.82
CA ASP A 121 3.23 10.81 -10.26
C ASP A 121 1.95 10.01 -10.56
N ARG A 122 1.70 8.94 -9.81
CA ARG A 122 0.45 8.15 -9.89
C ARG A 122 -0.77 9.00 -9.49
N ILE A 123 -0.70 9.70 -8.35
CA ILE A 123 -1.79 10.59 -7.90
C ILE A 123 -2.10 11.67 -8.95
N GLN A 124 -1.08 12.24 -9.60
CA GLN A 124 -1.22 13.27 -10.62
C GLN A 124 -1.83 12.75 -11.92
N ARG A 125 -1.50 11.52 -12.35
CA ARG A 125 -2.15 10.89 -13.52
C ARG A 125 -3.63 10.63 -13.28
N GLY A 126 -4.00 10.28 -12.05
CA GLY A 126 -5.39 10.32 -11.57
C GLY A 126 -6.34 9.31 -12.23
N THR A 127 -5.82 8.21 -12.79
CA THR A 127 -6.67 7.10 -13.24
C THR A 127 -7.04 6.19 -12.07
N TYR A 128 -8.07 5.35 -12.24
CA TYR A 128 -8.44 4.37 -11.22
C TYR A 128 -7.29 3.42 -10.88
N ASP A 129 -6.57 2.94 -11.89
CA ASP A 129 -5.45 2.03 -11.69
C ASP A 129 -4.30 2.73 -10.96
N ASP A 130 -4.02 4.00 -11.29
CA ASP A 130 -2.99 4.76 -10.59
C ASP A 130 -3.33 4.96 -9.10
N TYR A 131 -4.58 5.29 -8.78
CA TYR A 131 -5.01 5.42 -7.39
C TYR A 131 -4.94 4.10 -6.62
N ILE A 132 -5.41 2.99 -7.22
CA ILE A 132 -5.35 1.67 -6.59
C ILE A 132 -3.90 1.34 -6.24
N VAL A 133 -3.00 1.42 -7.22
CA VAL A 133 -1.59 1.08 -7.02
C VAL A 133 -0.95 1.99 -5.96
N ALA A 134 -1.11 3.32 -6.09
CA ALA A 134 -0.50 4.27 -5.17
C ALA A 134 -0.94 4.04 -3.71
N PHE A 135 -2.25 3.83 -3.49
CA PHE A 135 -2.78 3.57 -2.15
C PHE A 135 -2.37 2.19 -1.62
N CYS A 136 -2.34 1.14 -2.45
CA CYS A 136 -1.85 -0.19 -2.04
C CYS A 136 -0.38 -0.15 -1.62
N VAL A 137 0.46 0.58 -2.38
CA VAL A 137 1.87 0.79 -2.06
C VAL A 137 2.00 1.52 -0.73
N ALA A 138 1.31 2.65 -0.54
CA ALA A 138 1.37 3.38 0.72
C ALA A 138 0.89 2.52 1.91
N ALA A 139 -0.22 1.80 1.77
CA ALA A 139 -0.73 0.89 2.79
C ALA A 139 0.29 -0.19 3.20
N SER A 140 0.99 -0.75 2.20
CA SER A 140 2.00 -1.81 2.40
C SER A 140 3.33 -1.28 2.94
N VAL A 141 3.70 -0.04 2.62
CA VAL A 141 4.98 0.56 3.00
C VAL A 141 4.91 1.24 4.38
N PHE A 142 3.74 1.75 4.80
CA PHE A 142 3.56 2.35 6.13
C PHE A 142 4.14 1.50 7.29
N PRO A 143 3.90 0.16 7.35
CA PRO A 143 4.46 -0.67 8.42
C PRO A 143 5.98 -0.86 8.36
N ILE A 144 6.61 -0.74 7.19
CA ILE A 144 8.04 -1.03 7.00
C ILE A 144 8.92 0.24 6.88
N ALA A 145 8.33 1.38 6.53
CA ALA A 145 8.99 2.69 6.43
C ALA A 145 8.01 3.82 6.86
N PRO A 146 7.60 3.85 8.14
CA PRO A 146 6.54 4.74 8.61
C PRO A 146 6.89 6.23 8.49
N GLU A 147 8.15 6.63 8.68
CA GLU A 147 8.57 8.03 8.63
C GLU A 147 8.40 8.60 7.22
N ILE A 148 8.99 7.95 6.22
CA ILE A 148 8.93 8.39 4.81
C ILE A 148 7.49 8.36 4.30
N THR A 149 6.73 7.33 4.66
CA THR A 149 5.34 7.20 4.19
C THR A 149 4.42 8.21 4.87
N ALA A 150 4.66 8.55 6.13
CA ALA A 150 3.97 9.65 6.81
C ALA A 150 4.29 11.00 6.15
N ASP A 151 5.54 11.26 5.76
CA ASP A 151 5.92 12.49 5.03
C ASP A 151 5.21 12.61 3.68
N ILE A 152 5.07 11.49 2.96
CA ILE A 152 4.28 11.43 1.72
C ILE A 152 2.80 11.74 2.05
N PHE A 153 2.22 11.03 3.01
CA PHE A 153 0.81 11.19 3.38
C PHE A 153 0.48 12.60 3.89
N LEU A 154 1.38 13.23 4.61
CA LEU A 154 1.20 14.57 5.19
C LEU A 154 1.63 15.70 4.25
N THR A 155 2.00 15.39 3.01
CA THR A 155 2.29 16.41 1.99
C THR A 155 1.06 17.31 1.80
N GLU A 156 1.32 18.62 1.73
CA GLU A 156 0.28 19.64 1.68
C GLU A 156 -0.74 19.36 0.57
N GLY A 157 -2.03 19.47 0.91
CA GLY A 157 -3.13 19.28 -0.03
C GLY A 157 -3.51 17.81 -0.28
N PHE A 158 -2.68 16.82 0.05
CA PHE A 158 -3.03 15.41 -0.20
C PHE A 158 -4.22 14.94 0.66
N VAL A 159 -4.10 14.90 1.99
CA VAL A 159 -5.19 14.41 2.87
C VAL A 159 -6.51 15.19 2.68
N PRO A 160 -6.51 16.54 2.62
CA PRO A 160 -7.73 17.30 2.35
C PRO A 160 -8.42 16.97 1.03
N SER A 161 -7.66 16.48 0.03
CA SER A 161 -8.22 16.10 -1.27
C SER A 161 -8.93 14.74 -1.27
N LEU A 162 -8.65 13.86 -0.30
CA LEU A 162 -9.16 12.48 -0.28
C LEU A 162 -10.69 12.41 -0.18
N GLY A 163 -11.29 13.14 0.77
CA GLY A 163 -12.75 13.16 0.92
C GLY A 163 -13.47 13.58 -0.36
N PRO A 164 -13.18 14.77 -0.93
CA PRO A 164 -13.73 15.19 -2.22
C PRO A 164 -13.45 14.22 -3.38
N LEU A 165 -12.27 13.60 -3.42
CA LEU A 165 -11.91 12.61 -4.44
C LEU A 165 -12.79 11.36 -4.34
N MET A 166 -12.98 10.81 -3.14
CA MET A 166 -13.78 9.61 -2.89
C MET A 166 -15.29 9.86 -3.05
N ARG A 167 -15.75 11.09 -2.78
CA ARG A 167 -17.17 11.49 -2.93
C ARG A 167 -17.58 11.80 -4.36
N ARG A 168 -16.63 12.11 -5.24
CA ARG A 168 -16.93 12.29 -6.67
C ARG A 168 -17.39 10.96 -7.28
N THR A 169 -17.86 11.01 -8.52
CA THR A 169 -18.40 9.96 -9.43
C THR A 169 -17.64 8.61 -9.53
N TRP A 170 -16.63 8.37 -8.69
CA TRP A 170 -15.58 7.37 -8.76
C TRP A 170 -15.93 6.15 -7.88
N LYS A 171 -17.02 5.45 -8.21
CA LYS A 171 -17.54 4.26 -7.48
C LYS A 171 -16.70 2.99 -7.66
N SER A 172 -15.38 3.11 -7.85
CA SER A 172 -14.53 1.93 -7.88
C SER A 172 -14.34 1.41 -6.47
N LYS A 173 -15.00 0.30 -6.15
CA LYS A 173 -14.85 -0.39 -4.85
C LYS A 173 -13.38 -0.69 -4.53
N LYS A 174 -12.56 -0.95 -5.56
CA LYS A 174 -11.12 -1.19 -5.40
C LYS A 174 -10.36 0.06 -4.96
N VAL A 175 -10.64 1.21 -5.57
CA VAL A 175 -10.00 2.48 -5.18
C VAL A 175 -10.35 2.84 -3.75
N GLU A 176 -11.64 2.73 -3.41
CA GLU A 176 -12.11 2.98 -2.05
C GLU A 176 -11.47 2.04 -1.04
N THR A 177 -11.45 0.73 -1.34
CA THR A 177 -10.80 -0.27 -0.48
C THR A 177 -9.32 0.08 -0.28
N ALA A 178 -8.59 0.36 -1.36
CA ALA A 178 -7.18 0.72 -1.29
C ALA A 178 -6.95 2.00 -0.46
N CYS A 179 -7.80 3.01 -0.65
CA CYS A 179 -7.76 4.26 0.11
C CYS A 179 -7.99 4.01 1.60
N LEU A 180 -9.01 3.22 1.96
CA LEU A 180 -9.30 2.88 3.36
C LEU A 180 -8.19 2.02 3.98
N GLU A 181 -7.58 1.10 3.24
CA GLU A 181 -6.42 0.32 3.70
C GLU A 181 -5.23 1.23 4.01
N MET A 182 -4.94 2.20 3.13
CA MET A 182 -3.91 3.22 3.36
C MET A 182 -4.24 4.06 4.59
N LEU A 183 -5.47 4.55 4.74
CA LEU A 183 -5.88 5.33 5.91
C LEU A 183 -5.79 4.53 7.21
N ASN A 184 -6.16 3.25 7.15
CA ASN A 184 -6.05 2.34 8.28
C ASN A 184 -4.59 2.10 8.69
N ALA A 185 -3.66 1.97 7.73
CA ALA A 185 -2.23 1.89 8.00
C ALA A 185 -1.70 3.23 8.57
N ALA A 186 -2.03 4.35 7.91
CA ALA A 186 -1.62 5.69 8.29
C ALA A 186 -2.10 6.07 9.71
N SER A 187 -3.29 5.62 10.12
CA SER A 187 -3.88 5.92 11.43
C SER A 187 -3.04 5.45 12.64
N MET A 188 -2.06 4.58 12.41
CA MET A 188 -1.11 4.14 13.43
C MET A 188 -0.10 5.25 13.78
N ASN A 189 0.21 6.15 12.85
CA ASN A 189 1.01 7.35 13.08
C ASN A 189 0.15 8.48 13.66
N SER A 190 0.64 9.16 14.71
CA SER A 190 -0.15 10.20 15.42
C SER A 190 -0.48 11.42 14.56
N LEU A 191 0.47 11.91 13.78
CA LEU A 191 0.27 13.08 12.91
C LEU A 191 -0.69 12.75 11.76
N CYS A 192 -0.54 11.55 11.18
CA CYS A 192 -1.48 11.05 10.18
C CYS A 192 -2.88 10.90 10.77
N ARG A 193 -3.02 10.36 11.99
CA ARG A 193 -4.29 10.24 12.69
C ARG A 193 -4.97 11.60 12.90
N GLU A 194 -4.23 12.62 13.31
CA GLU A 194 -4.76 13.99 13.44
C GLU A 194 -5.25 14.55 12.09
N ALA A 195 -4.48 14.34 11.02
CA ALA A 195 -4.87 14.76 9.67
C ALA A 195 -6.15 14.02 9.19
N ILE A 196 -6.23 12.71 9.43
CA ILE A 196 -7.42 11.90 9.09
C ILE A 196 -8.63 12.41 9.87
N GLN A 197 -8.48 12.63 11.18
CA GLN A 197 -9.56 13.15 12.02
C GLN A 197 -10.05 14.51 11.52
N LYS A 198 -9.13 15.38 11.08
CA LYS A 198 -9.48 16.72 10.59
C LYS A 198 -10.18 16.73 9.23
N TYR A 199 -9.81 15.83 8.31
CA TYR A 199 -10.21 15.96 6.90
C TYR A 199 -11.09 14.80 6.38
N CYS A 200 -11.07 13.63 7.03
CA CYS A 200 -11.71 12.42 6.51
C CYS A 200 -12.89 11.93 7.36
N THR A 201 -13.09 12.44 8.58
CA THR A 201 -14.15 11.97 9.51
C THR A 201 -15.53 11.97 8.86
N ASP A 202 -15.97 13.09 8.29
CA ASP A 202 -17.29 13.21 7.67
C ASP A 202 -17.50 12.19 6.54
N TRP A 203 -16.45 11.92 5.76
CA TRP A 203 -16.53 10.91 4.68
C TRP A 203 -16.59 9.48 5.24
N LEU A 204 -15.79 9.18 6.27
CA LEU A 204 -15.81 7.86 6.91
C LEU A 204 -17.16 7.57 7.59
N GLU A 205 -17.77 8.57 8.24
CA GLU A 205 -19.11 8.45 8.84
C GLU A 205 -20.16 8.15 7.78
N GLU A 206 -20.12 8.83 6.62
CA GLU A 206 -21.01 8.52 5.50
C GLU A 206 -20.83 7.10 4.94
N VAL A 207 -19.61 6.58 4.88
CA VAL A 207 -19.37 5.20 4.44
C VAL A 207 -20.02 4.20 5.41
N VAL A 208 -19.97 4.47 6.72
CA VAL A 208 -20.58 3.64 7.78
C VAL A 208 -22.10 3.77 7.80
N ASP A 209 -22.63 4.98 7.68
CA ASP A 209 -24.06 5.29 7.81
C ASP A 209 -24.89 4.92 6.58
N GLN A 210 -24.27 4.39 5.52
CA GLN A 210 -25.01 3.85 4.39
C GLN A 210 -25.84 2.61 4.78
N ASP A 211 -27.13 2.85 5.02
CA ASP A 211 -28.11 1.85 5.42
C ASP A 211 -28.42 0.87 4.27
N PRO A 212 -28.26 -0.45 4.47
CA PRO A 212 -28.66 -1.48 3.50
C PRO A 212 -30.18 -1.47 3.18
N SER A 213 -31.02 -0.81 3.99
CA SER A 213 -32.49 -0.73 3.87
C SER A 213 -33.02 0.51 3.14
N GLU A 214 -32.17 1.46 2.74
CA GLU A 214 -32.58 2.65 1.96
C GLU A 214 -32.94 2.30 0.51
N LEU A 215 -32.51 1.13 0.03
CA LEU A 215 -32.74 0.64 -1.34
C LEU A 215 -34.20 0.21 -1.60
N PRO A 216 -34.85 -0.63 -0.76
CA PRO A 216 -36.28 -0.89 -0.89
C PRO A 216 -37.10 0.41 -0.92
N LYS A 217 -36.78 1.39 -0.07
CA LYS A 217 -37.52 2.67 -0.04
C LYS A 217 -37.32 3.47 -1.32
N ALA A 218 -36.10 3.54 -1.85
CA ALA A 218 -35.82 4.21 -3.12
C ALA A 218 -36.41 3.48 -4.34
N ILE A 219 -36.41 2.14 -4.36
CA ILE A 219 -37.02 1.33 -5.41
C ILE A 219 -38.56 1.42 -5.35
N HIS A 220 -39.14 1.46 -4.15
CA HIS A 220 -40.58 1.69 -3.96
C HIS A 220 -41.02 3.13 -4.23
N ALA A 221 -40.08 4.08 -4.26
CA ALA A 221 -40.33 5.49 -4.60
C ALA A 221 -40.23 5.79 -6.11
N VAL A 222 -39.78 4.83 -6.94
CA VAL A 222 -39.77 4.96 -8.41
C VAL A 222 -41.12 4.48 -8.95
N GLU A 223 -41.74 5.27 -9.83
CA GLU A 223 -43.05 4.97 -10.44
C GLU A 223 -43.11 3.55 -11.05
N PRO A 224 -44.28 2.87 -10.99
CA PRO A 224 -44.45 1.55 -11.59
C PRO A 224 -44.34 1.65 -13.11
N GLY A 225 -43.17 1.36 -13.66
CA GLY A 225 -42.91 1.43 -15.10
C GLY A 225 -41.46 1.66 -15.50
N VAL A 226 -40.61 2.14 -14.58
CA VAL A 226 -39.18 2.30 -14.85
C VAL A 226 -38.45 0.97 -14.57
N GLN A 227 -37.92 0.36 -15.63
CA GLN A 227 -37.17 -0.88 -15.55
C GLN A 227 -35.77 -0.59 -14.99
N VAL A 228 -35.63 -0.55 -13.65
CA VAL A 228 -34.33 -0.33 -13.02
C VAL A 228 -33.49 -1.59 -13.19
N THR A 229 -32.44 -1.50 -14.02
CA THR A 229 -31.48 -2.59 -14.23
C THR A 229 -30.73 -2.89 -12.94
N THR A 230 -30.93 -4.08 -12.39
CA THR A 230 -30.40 -4.56 -11.09
C THR A 230 -28.88 -4.39 -10.95
N GLY A 231 -28.14 -4.39 -12.07
CA GLY A 231 -26.69 -4.16 -12.12
C GLY A 231 -26.26 -2.72 -11.77
N SER A 232 -27.06 -1.70 -12.09
CA SER A 232 -26.71 -0.29 -11.80
C SER A 232 -26.93 0.08 -10.32
N ILE A 233 -27.73 -0.71 -9.60
CA ILE A 233 -28.06 -0.49 -8.20
C ILE A 233 -27.02 -1.17 -7.29
N ALA A 234 -26.56 -2.39 -7.64
CA ALA A 234 -25.47 -3.09 -6.91
C ALA A 234 -24.12 -2.34 -6.94
N MET A 235 -23.94 -1.43 -7.91
CA MET A 235 -22.78 -0.54 -8.02
C MET A 235 -22.75 0.59 -6.98
N ARG A 236 -23.85 0.86 -6.26
CA ARG A 236 -23.91 1.95 -5.25
C ARG A 236 -23.64 1.50 -3.82
N ARG A 237 -23.45 0.20 -3.58
CA ARG A 237 -23.27 -0.38 -2.24
C ARG A 237 -21.79 -0.55 -1.92
N HIS A 238 -21.32 0.05 -0.83
CA HIS A 238 -20.05 -0.33 -0.21
C HIS A 238 -20.11 -1.81 0.21
N SER A 239 -18.98 -2.51 0.17
CA SER A 239 -18.95 -3.88 0.71
C SER A 239 -19.02 -3.81 2.24
N GLU A 240 -19.49 -4.89 2.88
CA GLU A 240 -19.46 -4.98 4.36
C GLU A 240 -18.03 -4.83 4.89
N ALA A 241 -17.04 -5.35 4.16
CA ALA A 241 -15.62 -5.18 4.48
C ALA A 241 -15.19 -3.70 4.47
N VAL A 242 -15.65 -2.91 3.49
CA VAL A 242 -15.39 -1.47 3.38
C VAL A 242 -16.02 -0.71 4.56
N GLN A 243 -17.27 -1.03 4.92
CA GLN A 243 -17.95 -0.43 6.07
C GLN A 243 -17.25 -0.75 7.39
N ASN A 244 -16.87 -2.02 7.58
CA ASN A 244 -16.13 -2.46 8.76
C ASN A 244 -14.77 -1.76 8.86
N LEU A 245 -14.05 -1.61 7.74
CA LEU A 245 -12.76 -0.92 7.72
C LEU A 245 -12.91 0.58 8.06
N ALA A 246 -13.91 1.26 7.51
CA ALA A 246 -14.21 2.65 7.85
C ALA A 246 -14.56 2.80 9.35
N ALA A 247 -15.38 1.91 9.89
CA ALA A 247 -15.72 1.89 11.31
C ALA A 247 -14.49 1.67 12.21
N VAL A 248 -13.57 0.78 11.82
CA VAL A 248 -12.30 0.56 12.51
C VAL A 248 -11.44 1.84 12.52
N ILE A 249 -11.34 2.54 11.38
CA ILE A 249 -10.57 3.79 11.29
C ILE A 249 -11.18 4.85 12.22
N LEU A 250 -12.51 5.03 12.19
CA LEU A 250 -13.22 5.94 13.10
C LEU A 250 -12.99 5.59 14.57
N ALA A 251 -13.03 4.30 14.92
CA ALA A 251 -12.75 3.85 16.26
C ALA A 251 -11.31 4.21 16.69
N LYS A 252 -10.32 4.05 15.81
CA LYS A 252 -8.93 4.45 16.08
C LYS A 252 -8.77 5.95 16.33
N MET A 253 -9.56 6.80 15.66
CA MET A 253 -9.56 8.25 15.93
C MET A 253 -10.00 8.57 17.36
N ARG A 254 -10.94 7.80 17.91
CA ARG A 254 -11.50 8.00 19.26
C ARG A 254 -10.55 7.56 20.37
N VAL A 255 -9.68 6.58 20.14
CA VAL A 255 -8.74 6.07 21.16
C VAL A 255 -7.76 7.17 21.64
N GLY A 256 -7.35 8.09 20.77
CA GLY A 256 -6.50 9.23 21.15
C GLY A 256 -7.21 10.33 21.98
N THR A 257 -8.54 10.27 22.07
CA THR A 257 -9.36 11.23 22.84
C THR A 257 -9.77 10.72 24.22
N LEU A 258 -9.53 9.43 24.50
CA LEU A 258 -9.72 8.85 25.81
C LEU A 258 -8.60 9.36 26.74
N LYS A 259 -8.89 10.43 27.48
CA LYS A 259 -8.09 10.76 28.67
C LYS A 259 -8.18 9.55 29.61
N LEU A 260 -7.09 8.80 29.75
CA LEU A 260 -6.97 7.85 30.84
C LEU A 260 -7.23 8.61 32.14
N PRO A 261 -8.09 8.09 33.04
CA PRO A 261 -8.22 8.68 34.37
C PRO A 261 -6.82 8.74 35.00
N PRO A 262 -6.46 9.81 35.72
CA PRO A 262 -5.15 9.91 36.35
C PRO A 262 -4.99 8.75 37.32
N THR A 263 -4.24 7.73 36.92
CA THR A 263 -3.89 6.62 37.80
C THR A 263 -2.79 7.12 38.71
N SER A 264 -3.16 7.57 39.91
CA SER A 264 -2.22 7.62 41.03
C SER A 264 -1.67 6.20 41.21
N PRO A 265 -0.35 5.98 41.21
CA PRO A 265 0.19 4.67 41.54
C PRO A 265 -0.27 4.29 42.96
N PRO A 266 -0.68 3.03 43.22
CA PRO A 266 -1.00 2.62 44.57
C PRO A 266 0.24 2.82 45.44
N ALA A 267 0.07 3.55 46.54
CA ALA A 267 1.11 3.70 47.54
C ALA A 267 1.50 2.30 48.03
N PHE A 268 2.76 1.93 47.85
CA PHE A 268 3.35 0.75 48.46
C PHE A 268 3.50 1.01 49.97
N GLU A 269 2.39 1.03 50.70
CA GLU A 269 2.40 0.97 52.15
C GLU A 269 2.10 -0.46 52.61
N ASN A 270 3.13 -1.06 53.19
CA ASN A 270 3.07 -2.15 54.17
C ASN A 270 2.59 -3.53 53.68
N LEU A 271 3.43 -4.22 52.91
CA LEU A 271 3.50 -5.68 52.97
C LEU A 271 4.67 -6.10 53.87
N GLN A 272 4.38 -6.19 55.18
CA GLN A 272 5.20 -6.98 56.11
C GLN A 272 4.96 -8.46 55.80
N TRP A 273 5.94 -9.12 55.20
CA TRP A 273 5.94 -10.56 55.05
C TRP A 273 6.23 -11.22 56.42
N ARG A 274 5.22 -11.90 56.98
CA ARG A 274 5.37 -12.93 58.01
C ARG A 274 5.32 -14.30 57.37
#